data_AF-A0A8T6Q158-F1
#
_entry.id   AF-A0A8T6Q158-F1
#
_cell.length_a   1.000
_cell.length_b   1.000
_cell.length_c   1.000
_cell.angle_alpha   90.00
_cell.angle_beta   90.00
_cell.angle_gamma   90.00
#
_symmetry.space_group_name_H-M   'P 1'
#
loop_
_entity.id
_entity.type
_entity.pdbx_description
1 polymer ?
#
loop_
_entity_poly.entity_id
_entity_poly.type
_entity_poly.pdbx_seq_one_letter_code
_entity_poly.pdbx_strand_id
1 'polypeptide(L)'
;MVDCTKEGNISYGIVQPGQHQEDGIGIIRVNNIQNGNIYIDDVLKVSHEIESKFAKTRLEGGEVLLTLVGSTGISAITTKALQGWNVARAVAAIKPCDEISAEWIHICLQSPFTKYFLDSRANTTVQKTLNLKDVKEIPLPIPPHEERVSLEKIYFNFENRINLNIKINKILEEMSQNLFKSWFVDFDPVVDNALDAGNPIPEALQSRAELRQKVRNSADFKPLPAEIRSLFPSEFEETELGWMPKGWQIKSLDHIANFQN
;
A
#
# COMPACT_ATOMS: atom_id res chain seq x y z
N MET A 1 4.34 36.54 -4.63
CA MET A 1 4.19 35.07 -4.65
C MET A 1 4.45 34.62 -6.07
N VAL A 2 5.28 33.61 -6.27
CA VAL A 2 5.55 33.04 -7.60
C VAL A 2 4.43 32.05 -7.90
N ASP A 3 3.79 32.16 -9.07
CA ASP A 3 2.88 31.11 -9.53
C ASP A 3 3.73 29.88 -9.89
N CYS A 4 3.60 28.83 -9.09
CA CYS A 4 4.35 27.59 -9.27
C CYS A 4 3.61 26.63 -10.22
N THR A 5 2.53 27.09 -10.85
CA THR A 5 1.66 26.27 -11.68
C THR A 5 1.58 26.79 -13.09
N LYS A 6 1.42 25.88 -14.05
CA LYS A 6 1.21 26.24 -15.45
C LYS A 6 -0.15 26.91 -15.58
N GLU A 7 -0.15 28.21 -15.87
CA GLU A 7 -1.36 29.04 -16.06
C GLU A 7 -2.33 29.04 -14.86
N GLY A 8 -1.83 28.91 -13.62
CA GLY A 8 -2.71 28.86 -12.44
C GLY A 8 -3.53 27.56 -12.33
N ASN A 9 -3.15 26.50 -13.04
CA ASN A 9 -3.95 25.29 -13.18
C ASN A 9 -3.88 24.38 -11.94
N ILE A 10 -4.71 24.74 -10.96
CA ILE A 10 -5.11 23.91 -9.84
C ILE A 10 -6.62 23.68 -9.94
N SER A 11 -7.01 22.43 -10.17
CA SER A 11 -8.40 22.03 -10.41
C SER A 11 -8.72 20.70 -9.73
N TYR A 12 -9.98 20.48 -9.36
CA TYR A 12 -10.48 19.16 -8.96
C TYR A 12 -11.18 18.50 -10.14
N GLY A 13 -11.24 17.16 -10.13
CA GLY A 13 -11.76 16.40 -11.25
C GLY A 13 -13.23 15.99 -11.10
N ILE A 14 -13.51 14.75 -11.46
CA ILE A 14 -14.86 14.24 -11.74
C ILE A 14 -15.73 14.27 -10.48
N VAL A 15 -16.86 14.98 -10.56
CA VAL A 15 -17.81 15.17 -9.45
C VAL A 15 -18.74 13.98 -9.27
N GLN A 16 -19.19 13.38 -10.38
CA GLN A 16 -20.09 12.23 -10.40
C GLN A 16 -19.50 11.17 -11.34
N PRO A 17 -18.74 10.20 -10.81
CA PRO A 17 -18.03 9.22 -11.63
C PRO A 17 -18.96 8.15 -12.25
N GLY A 18 -20.21 8.05 -11.81
CA GLY A 18 -21.13 7.02 -12.28
C GLY A 18 -20.78 5.62 -11.76
N GLN A 19 -21.17 4.58 -12.49
CA GLN A 19 -20.82 3.18 -12.20
C GLN A 19 -19.49 2.80 -12.84
N HIS A 20 -18.83 1.78 -12.26
CA HIS A 20 -17.58 1.25 -12.79
C HIS A 20 -17.77 0.67 -14.20
N GLN A 21 -16.84 0.98 -15.12
CA GLN A 21 -16.80 0.42 -16.47
C GLN A 21 -15.43 -0.21 -16.75
N GLU A 22 -15.37 -1.51 -17.05
CA GLU A 22 -14.11 -2.22 -17.23
C GLU A 22 -13.21 -1.64 -18.34
N ASP A 23 -13.82 -1.19 -19.44
CA ASP A 23 -13.12 -0.54 -20.57
C ASP A 23 -13.07 1.00 -20.42
N GLY A 24 -13.32 1.51 -19.22
CA GLY A 24 -13.33 2.94 -18.90
C GLY A 24 -11.96 3.52 -18.59
N ILE A 25 -11.94 4.83 -18.33
CA ILE A 25 -10.73 5.56 -17.93
C ILE A 25 -10.58 5.51 -16.41
N GLY A 26 -9.41 5.12 -15.93
CA GLY A 26 -9.11 5.07 -14.51
C GLY A 26 -9.16 6.44 -13.85
N ILE A 27 -9.71 6.49 -12.63
CA ILE A 27 -9.75 7.71 -11.82
C ILE A 27 -9.05 7.54 -10.48
N ILE A 28 -8.23 8.53 -10.12
CA ILE A 28 -7.55 8.56 -8.82
C ILE A 28 -8.48 9.17 -7.77
N ARG A 29 -8.78 8.40 -6.73
CA ARG A 29 -9.58 8.80 -5.56
C ARG A 29 -8.68 8.98 -4.34
N VAL A 30 -9.24 9.49 -3.24
CA VAL A 30 -8.50 9.73 -1.99
C VAL A 30 -7.87 8.45 -1.44
N ASN A 31 -8.56 7.29 -1.53
CA ASN A 31 -8.04 6.01 -1.05
C ASN A 31 -6.85 5.48 -1.87
N ASN A 32 -6.67 5.96 -3.11
CA ASN A 32 -5.53 5.62 -3.95
C ASN A 32 -4.26 6.39 -3.55
N ILE A 33 -4.36 7.46 -2.75
CA ILE A 33 -3.20 8.29 -2.38
C ILE A 33 -2.84 8.05 -0.92
N GLN A 34 -1.65 7.49 -0.68
CA GLN A 34 -1.20 7.17 0.68
C GLN A 34 0.31 7.39 0.78
N ASN A 35 0.75 8.11 1.83
CA ASN A 35 2.17 8.31 2.17
C ASN A 35 3.03 8.73 0.97
N GLY A 36 2.62 9.75 0.21
CA GLY A 36 3.39 10.24 -0.94
C GLY A 36 3.23 9.42 -2.23
N ASN A 37 2.54 8.28 -2.17
CA ASN A 37 2.45 7.31 -3.27
C ASN A 37 1.02 7.17 -3.80
N ILE A 38 0.92 6.71 -5.05
CA ILE A 38 -0.35 6.40 -5.72
C ILE A 38 -0.46 4.89 -5.93
N TYR A 39 -1.52 4.28 -5.40
CA TYR A 39 -1.82 2.85 -5.47
C TYR A 39 -3.00 2.60 -6.40
N ILE A 40 -2.84 1.67 -7.34
CA ILE A 40 -3.79 1.39 -8.42
C ILE A 40 -4.40 -0.01 -8.34
N ASP A 41 -4.34 -0.65 -7.17
CA ASP A 41 -4.87 -2.01 -6.96
C ASP A 41 -6.41 -2.04 -6.96
N ASP A 42 -7.05 -0.97 -6.46
CA ASP A 42 -8.51 -0.76 -6.50
C ASP A 42 -8.83 0.57 -7.18
N VAL A 43 -9.13 0.50 -8.48
CA VAL A 43 -9.37 1.67 -9.32
C VAL A 43 -10.81 1.66 -9.82
N LEU A 44 -11.49 2.79 -9.63
CA LEU A 44 -12.76 3.07 -10.30
C LEU A 44 -12.45 3.55 -11.72
N LYS A 45 -13.12 2.97 -12.72
CA LYS A 45 -13.03 3.39 -14.12
C LYS A 45 -14.34 4.03 -14.54
N VAL A 46 -14.27 5.15 -15.25
CA VAL A 46 -15.44 5.94 -15.68
C VAL A 46 -15.57 5.91 -17.21
N SER A 47 -16.76 6.23 -17.72
CA SER A 47 -16.96 6.35 -19.16
C SER A 47 -16.16 7.50 -19.77
N HIS A 48 -15.77 7.34 -21.04
CA HIS A 48 -15.12 8.38 -21.83
C HIS A 48 -15.99 9.66 -21.94
N GLU A 49 -17.32 9.51 -21.91
CA GLU A 49 -18.27 10.62 -21.93
C GLU A 49 -18.25 11.45 -20.64
N ILE A 50 -18.08 10.80 -19.48
CA ILE A 50 -17.95 11.48 -18.19
C ILE A 50 -16.59 12.16 -18.12
N GLU A 51 -15.51 11.44 -18.42
CA GLU A 51 -14.15 11.96 -18.34
C GLU A 51 -13.91 13.16 -19.26
N SER A 52 -14.44 13.14 -20.49
CA SER A 52 -14.22 14.21 -21.47
C SER A 52 -14.73 15.59 -21.01
N LYS A 53 -15.69 15.62 -20.08
CA LYS A 53 -16.19 16.86 -19.44
C LYS A 53 -15.19 17.48 -18.44
N PHE A 54 -14.18 16.72 -18.02
CA PHE A 54 -13.16 17.10 -17.04
C PHE A 54 -11.74 17.10 -17.64
N ALA A 55 -11.61 17.54 -18.89
CA ALA A 55 -10.32 17.58 -19.60
C ALA A 55 -9.21 18.38 -18.88
N LYS A 56 -9.56 19.38 -18.05
CA LYS A 56 -8.58 20.20 -17.29
C LYS A 56 -7.76 19.40 -16.27
N THR A 57 -8.33 18.32 -15.74
CA THR A 57 -7.70 17.44 -14.74
C THR A 57 -7.26 16.11 -15.32
N ARG A 58 -7.32 15.96 -16.65
CA ARG A 58 -6.69 14.83 -17.31
C ARG A 58 -5.18 14.88 -17.05
N LEU A 59 -4.66 13.76 -16.59
CA LEU A 59 -3.28 13.60 -16.18
C LEU A 59 -2.39 13.38 -17.41
N GLU A 60 -1.25 14.06 -17.42
CA GLU A 60 -0.18 13.93 -18.40
C GLU A 60 1.03 13.20 -17.81
N GLY A 61 1.08 13.03 -16.49
CA GLY A 61 2.23 12.54 -15.74
C GLY A 61 3.21 13.67 -15.46
N GLY A 62 3.44 13.93 -14.17
CA GLY A 62 4.20 15.08 -13.66
C GLY A 62 3.34 16.04 -12.82
N GLU A 63 2.02 15.85 -12.75
CA GLU A 63 1.17 16.58 -11.82
C GLU A 63 1.37 16.15 -10.38
N VAL A 64 1.20 17.10 -9.45
CA VAL A 64 1.08 16.81 -8.01
C VAL A 64 -0.39 16.71 -7.65
N LEU A 65 -0.79 15.56 -7.13
CA LEU A 65 -2.12 15.35 -6.58
C LEU A 65 -2.14 15.79 -5.13
N LEU A 66 -3.26 16.35 -4.67
CA LEU A 66 -3.49 16.74 -3.28
C LEU A 66 -4.89 16.32 -2.84
N THR A 67 -5.00 15.57 -1.74
CA THR A 67 -6.30 15.16 -1.19
C THR A 67 -7.02 16.34 -0.53
N LEU A 68 -8.27 16.55 -0.91
CA LEU A 68 -9.09 17.69 -0.48
C LEU A 68 -10.15 17.33 0.56
N VAL A 69 -10.60 16.07 0.63
CA VAL A 69 -11.69 15.65 1.52
C VAL A 69 -11.28 14.39 2.29
N GLY A 70 -11.64 14.31 3.57
CA GLY A 70 -11.33 13.17 4.44
C GLY A 70 -9.90 13.24 4.96
N SER A 71 -9.02 12.38 4.47
CA SER A 71 -7.57 12.45 4.75
C SER A 71 -6.93 13.56 3.93
N THR A 72 -7.19 14.83 4.30
CA THR A 72 -6.76 16.03 3.56
C THR A 72 -5.27 16.30 3.66
N GLY A 73 -4.69 16.95 2.64
CA GLY A 73 -3.31 17.46 2.70
C GLY A 73 -2.25 16.41 2.37
N ILE A 74 -2.65 15.21 1.94
CA ILE A 74 -1.73 14.19 1.44
C ILE A 74 -1.48 14.47 -0.03
N SER A 75 -0.20 14.59 -0.40
CA SER A 75 0.20 14.81 -1.78
C SER A 75 0.94 13.61 -2.36
N ALA A 76 0.89 13.45 -3.69
CA ALA A 76 1.66 12.45 -4.42
C ALA A 76 1.93 12.93 -5.85
N ILE A 77 3.02 12.47 -6.46
CA ILE A 77 3.41 12.85 -7.83
C ILE A 77 2.94 11.77 -8.80
N THR A 78 2.27 12.20 -9.87
CA THR A 78 1.83 11.30 -10.94
C THR A 78 2.98 10.92 -11.86
N THR A 79 2.94 9.69 -12.39
CA THR A 79 3.91 9.20 -13.37
C THR A 79 3.29 9.14 -14.76
N LYS A 80 4.11 8.96 -15.80
CA LYS A 80 3.64 8.76 -17.18
C LYS A 80 2.73 7.55 -17.35
N ALA A 81 2.77 6.58 -16.44
CA ALA A 81 1.86 5.43 -16.46
C ALA A 81 0.38 5.83 -16.22
N LEU A 82 0.14 6.98 -15.60
CA LEU A 82 -1.21 7.52 -15.36
C LEU A 82 -1.66 8.48 -16.46
N GLN A 83 -0.92 8.59 -17.56
CA GLN A 83 -1.31 9.48 -18.65
C GLN A 83 -2.69 9.11 -19.20
N GLY A 84 -3.55 10.11 -19.37
CA GLY A 84 -4.93 9.94 -19.83
C GLY A 84 -5.93 9.60 -18.71
N TRP A 85 -5.47 9.27 -17.51
CA TRP A 85 -6.33 9.10 -16.35
C TRP A 85 -6.86 10.45 -15.86
N ASN A 86 -7.83 10.40 -14.96
CA ASN A 86 -8.38 11.60 -14.34
C ASN A 86 -8.40 11.46 -12.81
N VAL A 87 -8.86 12.50 -12.10
CA VAL A 87 -8.96 12.50 -10.64
C VAL A 87 -10.41 12.68 -10.21
N ALA A 88 -10.76 12.21 -9.03
CA ALA A 88 -12.07 12.48 -8.43
C ALA A 88 -12.15 13.90 -7.85
N ARG A 89 -13.35 14.42 -7.63
CA ARG A 89 -13.58 15.75 -6.99
C ARG A 89 -12.84 15.96 -5.68
N ALA A 90 -12.64 14.89 -4.90
CA ALA A 90 -11.95 14.95 -3.62
C ALA A 90 -10.42 15.03 -3.74
N VAL A 91 -9.88 15.17 -4.95
CA VAL A 91 -8.45 15.27 -5.26
C VAL A 91 -8.24 16.46 -6.19
N ALA A 92 -7.33 17.37 -5.81
CA ALA A 92 -6.83 18.40 -6.70
C ALA A 92 -5.68 17.86 -7.54
N ALA A 93 -5.64 18.22 -8.81
CA ALA A 93 -4.47 18.12 -9.65
C ALA A 93 -3.81 19.49 -9.75
N ILE A 94 -2.53 19.56 -9.38
CA ILE A 94 -1.67 20.74 -9.47
C ILE A 94 -0.69 20.49 -10.61
N LYS A 95 -0.80 21.26 -11.70
CA LYS A 95 0.14 21.18 -12.83
C LYS A 95 1.32 22.13 -12.59
N PRO A 96 2.55 21.64 -12.34
CA PRO A 96 3.71 22.51 -12.12
C PRO A 96 4.00 23.37 -13.37
N CYS A 97 4.60 24.54 -13.18
CA CYS A 97 5.20 25.32 -14.26
C CYS A 97 6.59 24.77 -14.64
N ASP A 98 7.21 25.33 -15.67
CA ASP A 98 8.50 24.82 -16.16
C ASP A 98 9.67 25.14 -15.20
N GLU A 99 9.55 26.19 -14.39
CA GLU A 99 10.60 26.65 -13.47
C GLU A 99 10.59 25.92 -12.11
N ILE A 100 9.46 25.33 -11.73
CA ILE A 100 9.23 24.69 -10.43
C ILE A 100 8.83 23.23 -10.64
N SER A 101 9.66 22.30 -10.17
CA SER A 101 9.41 20.86 -10.29
C SER A 101 8.21 20.40 -9.46
N ALA A 102 7.59 19.30 -9.89
CA ALA A 102 6.57 18.60 -9.12
C ALA A 102 7.13 18.14 -7.75
N GLU A 103 8.38 17.69 -7.77
CA GLU A 103 9.19 17.31 -6.62
C GLU A 103 9.27 18.43 -5.58
N TRP A 104 9.60 19.66 -6.00
CA TRP A 104 9.66 20.80 -5.08
C TRP A 104 8.30 21.09 -4.44
N ILE A 105 7.24 21.15 -5.26
CA ILE A 105 5.88 21.39 -4.76
C ILE A 105 5.49 20.31 -3.76
N HIS A 106 5.77 19.04 -4.07
CA HIS A 106 5.51 17.91 -3.19
C HIS A 106 6.24 18.06 -1.84
N ILE A 107 7.54 18.39 -1.85
CA ILE A 107 8.34 18.62 -0.64
C ILE A 107 7.74 19.73 0.22
N CYS A 108 7.39 20.86 -0.39
CA CYS A 108 6.78 21.97 0.33
C CYS A 108 5.44 21.55 0.96
N LEU A 109 4.58 20.84 0.23
CA LEU A 109 3.31 20.33 0.74
C LEU A 109 3.48 19.35 1.92
N GLN A 110 4.60 18.61 1.95
CA GLN A 110 4.93 17.71 3.06
C GLN A 110 5.51 18.42 4.28
N SER A 111 5.90 19.70 4.16
CA SER A 111 6.51 20.46 5.25
C SER A 111 5.54 20.64 6.44
N PRO A 112 6.04 20.67 7.69
CA PRO A 112 5.22 20.95 8.86
C PRO A 112 4.46 22.28 8.75
N PHE A 113 5.08 23.29 8.13
CA PHE A 113 4.48 24.60 7.94
C PHE A 113 3.26 24.55 7.02
N THR A 114 3.38 23.89 5.86
CA THR A 114 2.25 23.77 4.93
C THR A 114 1.16 22.86 5.49
N LYS A 115 1.51 21.78 6.19
CA LYS A 115 0.53 20.94 6.90
C LYS A 115 -0.25 21.74 7.94
N TYR A 116 0.44 22.55 8.76
CA TYR A 116 -0.21 23.44 9.72
C TYR A 116 -1.13 24.47 9.04
N PHE A 117 -0.65 25.09 7.95
CA PHE A 117 -1.45 26.03 7.17
C PHE A 117 -2.75 25.39 6.67
N LEU A 118 -2.67 24.21 6.04
CA LEU A 118 -3.83 23.49 5.53
C LEU A 118 -4.78 23.07 6.65
N ASP A 119 -4.23 22.58 7.76
CA ASP A 119 -5.01 22.15 8.91
C ASP A 119 -5.80 23.30 9.55
N SER A 120 -5.20 24.48 9.66
CA SER A 120 -5.86 25.67 10.21
C SER A 120 -7.01 26.20 9.34
N ARG A 121 -7.00 25.88 8.03
CA ARG A 121 -8.01 26.33 7.06
C ARG A 121 -9.04 25.26 6.71
N ALA A 122 -8.83 24.02 7.16
CA ALA A 122 -9.75 22.94 6.85
C ALA A 122 -11.09 23.14 7.58
N ASN A 123 -12.20 23.06 6.85
CA ASN A 123 -13.52 23.06 7.46
C ASN A 123 -13.78 21.70 8.12
N THR A 124 -14.17 21.68 9.39
CA THR A 124 -14.29 20.45 10.21
C THR A 124 -15.72 20.11 10.63
N THR A 125 -16.74 20.80 10.10
CA THR A 125 -18.13 20.67 10.56
C THR A 125 -18.76 19.30 10.35
N VAL A 126 -18.30 18.52 9.37
CA VAL A 126 -18.72 17.11 9.15
C VAL A 126 -17.55 16.24 8.71
N GLN A 127 -16.77 16.69 7.72
CA GLN A 127 -15.52 16.06 7.29
C GLN A 127 -14.50 17.14 7.01
N LYS A 128 -13.24 16.89 7.42
CA LYS A 128 -12.11 17.79 7.12
C LYS A 128 -12.04 17.99 5.60
N THR A 129 -12.19 19.24 5.17
CA THR A 129 -12.26 19.61 3.75
C THR A 129 -11.43 20.86 3.46
N LEU A 130 -10.62 20.80 2.41
CA LEU A 130 -9.86 21.91 1.86
C LEU A 130 -10.54 22.44 0.59
N ASN A 131 -10.72 23.75 0.51
CA ASN A 131 -11.22 24.37 -0.72
C ASN A 131 -10.05 24.69 -1.66
N LEU A 132 -10.30 24.65 -2.98
CA LEU A 132 -9.27 25.00 -3.97
C LEU A 132 -8.70 26.40 -3.80
N LYS A 133 -9.49 27.34 -3.25
CA LYS A 133 -9.02 28.69 -2.94
C LYS A 133 -7.86 28.64 -1.94
N ASP A 134 -7.99 27.85 -0.87
CA ASP A 134 -6.96 27.73 0.15
C ASP A 134 -5.70 27.05 -0.40
N VAL A 135 -5.87 26.06 -1.29
CA VAL A 135 -4.75 25.41 -1.99
C VAL A 135 -3.98 26.40 -2.88
N LYS A 136 -4.68 27.31 -3.56
CA LYS A 136 -4.06 28.36 -4.39
C LYS A 136 -3.33 29.43 -3.57
N GLU A 137 -3.67 29.57 -2.29
CA GLU A 137 -3.06 30.56 -1.38
C GLU A 137 -1.92 29.96 -0.54
N ILE A 138 -1.53 28.70 -0.75
CA ILE A 138 -0.46 28.07 0.00
C ILE A 138 0.86 28.85 -0.23
N PRO A 139 1.48 29.39 0.82
CA PRO A 139 2.80 30.00 0.71
C PRO A 139 3.87 28.91 0.51
N LEU A 140 4.55 28.94 -0.63
CA LEU A 140 5.67 28.04 -0.93
C LEU A 140 7.01 28.80 -0.87
N PRO A 141 8.02 28.28 -0.15
CA PRO A 141 9.37 28.82 -0.22
C PRO A 141 9.99 28.52 -1.59
N ILE A 142 10.60 29.52 -2.23
CA ILE A 142 11.24 29.37 -3.55
C ILE A 142 12.70 29.85 -3.45
N PRO A 143 13.61 29.02 -2.91
CA PRO A 143 15.04 29.32 -2.93
C PRO A 143 15.61 29.23 -4.37
N PRO A 144 16.88 29.63 -4.58
CA PRO A 144 17.54 29.50 -5.87
C PRO A 144 17.46 28.08 -6.45
N HIS A 145 17.45 27.98 -7.78
CA HIS A 145 17.26 26.71 -8.49
C HIS A 145 18.25 25.61 -8.05
N GLU A 146 19.54 25.93 -7.90
CA GLU A 146 20.56 24.96 -7.48
C GLU A 146 20.33 24.39 -6.07
N GLU A 147 19.81 25.23 -5.17
CA GLU A 147 19.46 24.81 -3.81
C GLU A 147 18.24 23.88 -3.83
N ARG A 148 17.20 24.20 -4.62
CA ARG A 148 16.02 23.34 -4.82
C ARG A 148 16.41 21.96 -5.33
N VAL A 149 17.17 21.90 -6.42
CA VAL A 149 17.64 20.62 -7.01
C VAL A 149 18.44 19.78 -6.01
N SER A 150 19.29 20.43 -5.21
CA SER A 150 20.09 19.74 -4.18
C SER A 150 19.22 19.17 -3.06
N LEU A 151 18.26 19.96 -2.56
CA LEU A 151 17.32 19.54 -1.53
C LEU A 151 16.37 18.44 -2.01
N GLU A 152 15.87 18.55 -3.24
CA GLU A 152 15.04 17.53 -3.89
C GLU A 152 15.76 16.19 -3.94
N LYS A 153 17.03 16.19 -4.40
CA LYS A 153 17.84 14.98 -4.47
C LYS A 153 18.01 14.32 -3.09
N ILE A 154 18.29 15.11 -2.06
CA ILE A 154 18.46 14.61 -0.69
C ILE A 154 17.13 14.02 -0.18
N TYR A 155 16.05 14.78 -0.31
CA TYR A 155 14.72 14.38 0.16
C TYR A 155 14.26 13.06 -0.47
N PHE A 156 14.28 12.98 -1.81
CA PHE A 156 13.83 11.78 -2.51
C PHE A 156 14.76 10.58 -2.29
N ASN A 157 16.05 10.79 -2.00
CA ASN A 157 16.92 9.69 -1.59
C ASN A 157 16.44 9.04 -0.28
N PHE A 158 16.08 9.85 0.72
CA PHE A 158 15.54 9.35 1.98
C PHE A 158 14.16 8.71 1.81
N GLU A 159 13.25 9.38 1.10
CA GLU A 159 11.91 8.83 0.82
C GLU A 159 11.99 7.47 0.12
N ASN A 160 12.85 7.33 -0.89
CA ASN A 160 13.05 6.06 -1.58
C ASN A 160 13.52 4.96 -0.63
N ARG A 161 14.45 5.27 0.29
CA ARG A 161 14.94 4.31 1.29
C ARG A 161 13.86 3.93 2.30
N ILE A 162 13.06 4.89 2.75
CA ILE A 162 11.93 4.65 3.67
C ILE A 162 10.92 3.72 2.99
N ASN A 163 10.51 4.04 1.77
CA ASN A 163 9.54 3.26 1.00
C ASN A 163 10.04 1.83 0.72
N LEU A 164 11.33 1.66 0.41
CA LEU A 164 11.94 0.33 0.26
C LEU A 164 11.91 -0.46 1.56
N ASN A 165 12.26 0.16 2.70
CA ASN A 165 12.23 -0.52 3.99
C ASN A 165 10.80 -0.93 4.41
N ILE A 166 9.81 -0.07 4.17
CA ILE A 166 8.40 -0.40 4.44
C ILE A 166 7.96 -1.61 3.59
N LYS A 167 8.33 -1.65 2.30
CA LYS A 167 8.03 -2.79 1.43
C LYS A 167 8.70 -4.07 1.91
N ILE A 168 9.98 -4.00 2.31
CA ILE A 168 10.70 -5.15 2.87
C ILE A 168 9.98 -5.68 4.11
N ASN A 169 9.63 -4.80 5.05
CA ASN A 169 8.94 -5.20 6.28
C ASN A 169 7.59 -5.85 5.98
N LYS A 170 6.81 -5.29 5.05
CA LYS A 170 5.53 -5.89 4.63
C LYS A 170 5.71 -7.28 4.02
N ILE A 171 6.69 -7.46 3.14
CA ILE A 171 6.99 -8.76 2.53
C ILE A 171 7.44 -9.77 3.61
N LEU A 172 8.28 -9.35 4.55
CA LEU A 172 8.73 -10.22 5.65
C LEU A 172 7.56 -10.65 6.55
N GLU A 173 6.62 -9.73 6.82
CA GLU A 173 5.41 -10.04 7.57
C GLU A 173 4.53 -11.04 6.81
N GLU A 174 4.28 -10.81 5.52
CA GLU A 174 3.50 -11.73 4.67
C GLU A 174 4.17 -13.12 4.59
N MET A 175 5.50 -13.17 4.45
CA MET A 175 6.26 -14.43 4.47
C MET A 175 6.13 -15.12 5.83
N SER A 176 6.24 -14.39 6.93
CA SER A 176 6.09 -14.93 8.29
C SER A 176 4.69 -15.49 8.52
N GLN A 177 3.63 -14.75 8.14
CA GLN A 177 2.24 -15.21 8.24
C GLN A 177 1.99 -16.46 7.40
N ASN A 178 2.53 -16.52 6.18
CA ASN A 178 2.43 -17.69 5.31
C ASN A 178 3.15 -18.91 5.91
N LEU A 179 4.36 -18.73 6.45
CA LEU A 179 5.09 -19.79 7.16
C LEU A 179 4.33 -20.24 8.40
N PHE A 180 3.81 -19.32 9.20
CA PHE A 180 3.04 -19.65 10.40
C PHE A 180 1.80 -20.47 10.04
N LYS A 181 1.04 -20.04 9.04
CA LYS A 181 -0.11 -20.78 8.54
C LYS A 181 0.28 -22.17 8.05
N SER A 182 1.31 -22.26 7.20
CA SER A 182 1.80 -23.53 6.68
C SER A 182 2.25 -24.49 7.79
N TRP A 183 2.98 -24.02 8.80
CA TRP A 183 3.62 -24.87 9.80
C TRP A 183 2.71 -25.19 10.99
N PHE A 184 1.88 -24.25 11.43
CA PHE A 184 1.14 -24.34 12.69
C PHE A 184 -0.38 -24.37 12.53
N VAL A 185 -0.90 -24.13 11.33
CA VAL A 185 -2.36 -24.21 11.06
C VAL A 185 -2.64 -25.35 10.08
N ASP A 186 -1.92 -25.39 8.96
CA ASP A 186 -2.08 -26.40 7.92
C ASP A 186 -1.19 -27.64 8.16
N PHE A 187 -0.25 -27.56 9.11
CA PHE A 187 0.68 -28.62 9.51
C PHE A 187 1.52 -29.24 8.37
N ASP A 188 1.86 -28.46 7.35
CA ASP A 188 2.56 -28.96 6.14
C ASP A 188 3.83 -29.77 6.44
N PRO A 189 4.73 -29.35 7.35
CA PRO A 189 5.93 -30.13 7.64
C PRO A 189 5.63 -31.48 8.29
N VAL A 190 4.58 -31.55 9.11
CA VAL A 190 4.15 -32.77 9.81
C VAL A 190 3.51 -33.73 8.81
N VAL A 191 2.69 -33.20 7.90
CA VAL A 191 2.14 -33.95 6.75
C VAL A 191 3.27 -34.52 5.89
N ASP A 192 4.25 -33.69 5.52
CA ASP A 192 5.39 -34.13 4.71
C ASP A 192 6.19 -35.23 5.43
N ASN A 193 6.40 -35.11 6.74
CA ASN A 193 7.06 -36.12 7.57
C ASN A 193 6.24 -37.42 7.69
N ALA A 194 4.92 -37.32 7.87
CA ALA A 194 4.03 -38.48 7.94
C ALA A 194 4.02 -39.26 6.62
N LEU A 195 3.94 -38.55 5.48
CA LEU A 195 4.03 -39.13 4.14
C LEU A 195 5.36 -39.88 3.94
N ASP A 196 6.47 -39.30 4.40
CA ASP A 196 7.80 -39.90 4.24
C ASP A 196 8.04 -41.09 5.18
N ALA A 197 7.43 -41.06 6.36
CA ALA A 197 7.47 -42.17 7.32
C ALA A 197 6.46 -43.29 6.98
N GLY A 198 5.52 -43.05 6.06
CA GLY A 198 4.41 -43.97 5.79
C GLY A 198 3.37 -44.03 6.91
N ASN A 199 3.30 -42.98 7.73
CA ASN A 199 2.37 -42.91 8.86
C ASN A 199 0.95 -42.53 8.40
N PRO A 200 -0.10 -43.00 9.10
CA PRO A 200 -1.47 -42.64 8.77
C PRO A 200 -1.72 -41.14 8.97
N ILE A 201 -2.39 -40.52 8.00
CA ILE A 201 -2.86 -39.12 8.08
C ILE A 201 -4.38 -39.15 8.32
N PRO A 202 -4.90 -38.41 9.31
CA PRO A 202 -6.33 -38.36 9.60
C PRO A 202 -7.17 -37.92 8.41
N GLU A 203 -8.41 -38.43 8.30
CA GLU A 203 -9.33 -38.10 7.20
C GLU A 203 -9.52 -36.58 7.03
N ALA A 204 -9.62 -35.85 8.15
CA ALA A 204 -9.75 -34.39 8.17
C ALA A 204 -8.58 -33.64 7.49
N LEU A 205 -7.40 -34.25 7.37
CA LEU A 205 -6.20 -33.66 6.79
C LEU A 205 -5.83 -34.26 5.42
N GLN A 206 -6.62 -35.18 4.88
CA GLN A 206 -6.31 -35.85 3.62
C GLN A 206 -6.28 -34.89 2.43
N SER A 207 -7.22 -33.95 2.36
CA SER A 207 -7.24 -32.91 1.31
C SER A 207 -5.94 -32.10 1.31
N ARG A 208 -5.38 -31.83 2.50
CA ARG A 208 -4.11 -31.13 2.62
C ARG A 208 -2.93 -32.02 2.23
N ALA A 209 -2.93 -33.29 2.61
CA ALA A 209 -1.92 -34.26 2.22
C ALA A 209 -1.81 -34.42 0.69
N GLU A 210 -2.94 -34.49 -0.01
CA GLU A 210 -2.99 -34.52 -1.47
C GLU A 210 -2.38 -33.25 -2.11
N LEU A 211 -2.72 -32.08 -1.58
CA LEU A 211 -2.13 -30.81 -2.03
C LEU A 211 -0.62 -30.80 -1.82
N ARG A 212 -0.14 -31.26 -0.66
CA ARG A 212 1.29 -31.38 -0.37
C ARG A 212 1.99 -32.34 -1.30
N GLN A 213 1.41 -33.50 -1.59
CA GLN A 213 2.00 -34.46 -2.53
C GLN A 213 2.15 -33.86 -3.94
N LYS A 214 1.16 -33.08 -4.41
CA LYS A 214 1.28 -32.34 -5.68
C LYS A 214 2.40 -31.29 -5.65
N VAL A 215 2.47 -30.49 -4.59
CA VAL A 215 3.53 -29.47 -4.42
C VAL A 215 4.91 -30.12 -4.39
N ARG A 216 5.07 -31.21 -3.66
CA ARG A 216 6.33 -31.95 -3.52
C ARG A 216 6.84 -32.56 -4.83
N ASN A 217 5.92 -32.93 -5.73
CA ASN A 217 6.24 -33.46 -7.05
C ASN A 217 6.53 -32.37 -8.10
N SER A 218 6.42 -31.09 -7.73
CA SER A 218 6.73 -29.98 -8.65
C SER A 218 8.24 -29.78 -8.80
N ALA A 219 8.67 -29.29 -9.96
CA ALA A 219 10.09 -29.09 -10.28
C ALA A 219 10.78 -28.04 -9.37
N ASP A 220 10.02 -27.09 -8.86
CA ASP A 220 10.52 -25.99 -8.02
C ASP A 220 10.43 -26.28 -6.52
N PHE A 221 10.02 -27.50 -6.14
CA PHE A 221 9.89 -27.86 -4.74
C PHE A 221 11.24 -27.84 -4.02
N LYS A 222 11.33 -27.03 -2.97
CA LYS A 222 12.47 -27.00 -2.06
C LYS A 222 12.00 -27.50 -0.69
N PRO A 223 12.43 -28.68 -0.24
CA PRO A 223 12.10 -29.16 1.10
C PRO A 223 12.71 -28.25 2.16
N LEU A 224 12.12 -28.26 3.35
CA LEU A 224 12.72 -27.61 4.51
C LEU A 224 14.12 -28.18 4.78
N PRO A 225 15.08 -27.34 5.24
CA PRO A 225 16.37 -27.82 5.73
C PRO A 225 16.18 -28.93 6.77
N ALA A 226 17.03 -29.96 6.74
CA ALA A 226 16.88 -31.15 7.58
C ALA A 226 16.77 -30.81 9.08
N GLU A 227 17.57 -29.84 9.54
CA GLU A 227 17.56 -29.36 10.92
C GLU A 227 16.19 -28.81 11.31
N ILE A 228 15.60 -27.93 10.49
CA ILE A 228 14.25 -27.38 10.73
C ILE A 228 13.18 -28.46 10.62
N ARG A 229 13.32 -29.35 9.64
CA ARG A 229 12.36 -30.42 9.39
C ARG A 229 12.26 -31.41 10.56
N SER A 230 13.37 -31.65 11.25
CA SER A 230 13.44 -32.51 12.44
C SER A 230 12.71 -31.96 13.67
N LEU A 231 12.35 -30.66 13.67
CA LEU A 231 11.58 -30.04 14.76
C LEU A 231 10.10 -30.41 14.72
N PHE A 232 9.62 -30.98 13.60
CA PHE A 232 8.23 -31.34 13.41
C PHE A 232 8.05 -32.85 13.56
N PRO A 233 7.02 -33.31 14.29
CA PRO A 233 6.73 -34.75 14.39
C PRO A 233 6.27 -35.31 13.03
N SER A 234 6.11 -36.62 12.95
CA SER A 234 5.64 -37.35 11.76
C SER A 234 4.29 -38.05 11.98
N GLU A 235 3.59 -37.71 13.07
CA GLU A 235 2.34 -38.36 13.48
C GLU A 235 1.36 -37.29 14.00
N PHE A 236 0.08 -37.64 13.96
CA PHE A 236 -1.01 -36.84 14.50
C PHE A 236 -1.72 -37.60 15.63
N GLU A 237 -2.27 -36.87 16.58
CA GLU A 237 -3.13 -37.39 17.64
C GLU A 237 -4.42 -36.57 17.71
N GLU A 238 -5.53 -37.22 18.08
CA GLU A 238 -6.81 -36.55 18.26
C GLU A 238 -6.88 -35.97 19.69
N THR A 239 -7.25 -34.70 19.77
CA THR A 239 -7.40 -33.97 21.03
C THR A 239 -8.77 -33.34 21.12
N GLU A 240 -9.10 -32.73 22.27
CA GLU A 240 -10.36 -31.99 22.44
C GLU A 240 -10.52 -30.81 21.46
N LEU A 241 -9.43 -30.32 20.88
CA LEU A 241 -9.45 -29.25 19.86
C LEU A 241 -9.36 -29.79 18.41
N GLY A 242 -9.45 -31.11 18.23
CA GLY A 242 -9.29 -31.78 16.95
C GLY A 242 -7.91 -32.41 16.76
N TRP A 243 -7.58 -32.70 15.50
CA TRP A 243 -6.32 -33.34 15.13
C TRP A 243 -5.14 -32.38 15.25
N MET A 244 -4.13 -32.79 16.00
CA MET A 244 -2.93 -31.99 16.24
C MET A 244 -1.67 -32.85 16.04
N PRO A 245 -0.52 -32.25 15.66
CA PRO A 245 0.74 -32.96 15.63
C PRO A 245 1.08 -33.61 16.97
N LYS A 246 1.50 -34.88 16.94
CA LYS A 246 1.74 -35.67 18.15
C LYS A 246 2.82 -35.03 19.03
N GLY A 247 2.53 -34.92 20.33
CA GLY A 247 3.45 -34.35 21.32
C GLY A 247 3.37 -32.82 21.44
N TRP A 248 2.55 -32.15 20.63
CA TRP A 248 2.21 -30.75 20.88
C TRP A 248 1.23 -30.68 22.06
N GLN A 249 1.42 -29.69 22.92
CA GLN A 249 0.65 -29.58 24.16
C GLN A 249 0.23 -28.14 24.39
N ILE A 250 -0.95 -27.97 24.99
CA ILE A 250 -1.44 -26.67 25.43
C ILE A 250 -1.05 -26.49 26.88
N LYS A 251 -0.27 -25.45 27.17
CA LYS A 251 0.16 -25.09 28.53
C LYS A 251 -0.05 -23.60 28.73
N SER A 252 -0.35 -23.20 29.96
CA SER A 252 -0.32 -21.79 30.34
C SER A 252 1.11 -21.24 30.19
N LEU A 253 1.21 -19.94 29.88
CA LEU A 253 2.49 -19.24 29.75
C LEU A 253 3.37 -19.41 31.01
N ASP A 254 2.76 -19.36 32.20
CA ASP A 254 3.44 -19.53 33.50
C ASP A 254 4.09 -20.92 33.66
N HIS A 255 3.63 -21.94 32.94
CA HIS A 255 4.23 -23.28 32.96
C HIS A 255 5.40 -23.46 32.00
N ILE A 256 5.60 -22.52 31.07
CA ILE A 256 6.60 -22.65 29.99
C ILE A 256 7.63 -21.52 29.97
N ALA A 257 7.39 -20.43 30.70
CA ALA A 257 8.32 -19.31 30.79
C ALA A 257 8.21 -18.59 32.13
N ASN A 258 9.36 -18.14 32.64
CA ASN A 258 9.44 -17.25 33.79
C ASN A 258 9.49 -15.81 33.28
N PHE A 259 8.52 -14.99 33.66
CA PHE A 259 8.49 -13.58 33.31
C PHE A 259 8.84 -12.73 34.54
N GLN A 260 9.63 -11.67 34.33
CA GLN A 260 9.80 -10.64 35.35
C GLN A 260 8.55 -9.75 35.33
N ASN A 261 7.72 -9.87 36.37
CA ASN A 261 6.67 -8.90 36.68
C ASN A 261 7.27 -7.60 37.22
#